data_AF-A0A1U7CTI1-F1
#
_entry.id   AF-A0A1U7CTI1-F1
#
_cell.length_a   1.000
_cell.length_b   1.000
_cell.length_c   1.000
_cell.angle_alpha   90.00
_cell.angle_beta   90.00
_cell.angle_gamma   90.00
#
_symmetry.space_group_name_H-M   'P 1'
#
loop_
_entity.id
_entity.type
_entity.pdbx_description
1 polymer ?
#
loop_
_entity_poly.entity_id
_entity_poly.type
_entity_poly.pdbx_seq_one_letter_code
_entity_poly.pdbx_strand_id
1 'polypeptide(L)'
;MEASLGSNPIDLSTLRLAVVRQAAEIYVKFAYPSGQVPEAVDRRMTWSSDASPAELLSKPPFERAGRVPGTQTPIYALRLGNARYPHMKLQIQPWPNASGLMLSVNTHDQVAGMDLLASDGPAFKQLQSENQHLKEVIEQAWEAAGLPTFLQYLREYIESRTDESTAPPDAAS
;
A
#
# COMPACT_ATOMS: atom_id res chain seq x y z
N MET A 1 18.58 9.95 -19.71
CA MET A 1 17.32 10.53 -20.23
C MET A 1 16.34 10.52 -19.07
N GLU A 2 16.20 11.66 -18.40
CA GLU A 2 15.18 11.85 -17.36
C GLU A 2 13.82 12.00 -18.06
N ALA A 3 12.96 10.98 -17.91
CA ALA A 3 11.57 11.12 -18.30
C ALA A 3 10.92 12.11 -17.34
N SER A 4 10.77 13.36 -17.78
CA SER A 4 9.83 14.31 -17.17
C SER A 4 8.41 13.74 -17.34
N LEU A 5 7.98 12.96 -16.36
CA LEU A 5 6.57 12.64 -16.18
C LEU A 5 5.87 13.94 -15.79
N GLY A 6 5.21 14.56 -16.76
CA GLY A 6 4.42 15.77 -16.56
C GLY A 6 3.55 15.62 -15.32
N SER A 7 3.77 16.51 -14.36
CA SER A 7 3.14 16.50 -13.04
C SER A 7 1.68 16.94 -13.12
N ASN A 8 0.83 16.16 -13.79
CA ASN A 8 -0.59 16.30 -13.56
C ASN A 8 -0.88 15.79 -12.14
N PRO A 9 -1.53 16.61 -11.29
CA PRO A 9 -1.95 16.13 -9.98
C PRO A 9 -2.84 14.91 -10.17
N ILE A 10 -2.52 13.82 -9.49
CA ILE A 10 -3.33 12.60 -9.56
C ILE A 10 -4.71 12.95 -8.99
N ASP A 11 -5.73 12.84 -9.82
CA ASP A 11 -7.10 13.14 -9.43
C ASP A 11 -7.61 12.07 -8.47
N LEU A 12 -7.75 12.45 -7.19
CA LEU A 12 -8.27 11.59 -6.13
C LEU A 12 -9.71 11.14 -6.40
N SER A 13 -10.44 11.78 -7.32
CA SER A 13 -11.78 11.35 -7.73
C SER A 13 -11.79 9.98 -8.42
N THR A 14 -10.65 9.59 -9.03
CA THR A 14 -10.50 8.30 -9.74
C THR A 14 -10.22 7.12 -8.80
N LEU A 15 -9.97 7.40 -7.52
CA LEU A 15 -9.61 6.41 -6.51
C LEU A 15 -10.82 5.56 -6.14
N ARG A 16 -10.74 4.26 -6.36
CA ARG A 16 -11.86 3.34 -6.07
C ARG A 16 -11.88 2.95 -4.60
N LEU A 17 -12.78 3.52 -3.81
CA LEU A 17 -12.94 3.17 -2.38
C LEU A 17 -13.31 1.70 -2.15
N ALA A 18 -14.00 1.06 -3.09
CA ALA A 18 -14.26 -0.38 -3.04
C ALA A 18 -12.96 -1.21 -3.00
N VAL A 19 -11.93 -0.78 -3.74
CA VAL A 19 -10.60 -1.43 -3.74
C VAL A 19 -9.93 -1.24 -2.38
N VAL A 20 -10.02 -0.05 -1.79
CA VAL A 20 -9.48 0.21 -0.44
C VAL A 20 -10.18 -0.65 0.61
N ARG A 21 -11.51 -0.79 0.53
CA ARG A 21 -12.29 -1.65 1.43
C ARG A 21 -11.85 -3.10 1.32
N GLN A 22 -11.80 -3.64 0.11
CA GLN A 22 -11.36 -5.01 -0.14
C GLN A 22 -9.92 -5.24 0.34
N ALA A 23 -9.02 -4.28 0.10
CA ALA A 23 -7.64 -4.35 0.57
C ALA A 23 -7.56 -4.43 2.10
N ALA A 24 -8.35 -3.60 2.80
CA ALA A 24 -8.41 -3.59 4.26
C ALA A 24 -9.01 -4.88 4.84
N GLU A 25 -10.03 -5.44 4.20
CA GLU A 25 -10.62 -6.74 4.59
C GLU A 25 -9.61 -7.89 4.45
N ILE A 26 -8.91 -7.96 3.31
CA ILE A 26 -7.83 -8.94 3.10
C ILE A 26 -6.73 -8.75 4.14
N TYR A 27 -6.31 -7.49 4.38
CA TYR A 27 -5.29 -7.17 5.37
C TYR A 27 -5.67 -7.73 6.75
N VAL A 28 -6.87 -7.41 7.25
CA VAL A 28 -7.32 -7.80 8.60
C VAL A 28 -7.39 -9.32 8.73
N LYS A 29 -7.85 -10.03 7.69
CA LYS A 29 -7.90 -11.49 7.66
C LYS A 29 -6.54 -12.15 7.93
N PHE A 30 -5.47 -11.62 7.35
CA PHE A 30 -4.12 -12.16 7.57
C PHE A 30 -3.44 -11.61 8.83
N ALA A 31 -3.71 -10.36 9.21
CA ALA A 31 -3.12 -9.73 10.38
C ALA A 31 -3.67 -10.27 11.73
N TYR A 32 -4.88 -10.85 11.71
CA TYR A 32 -5.58 -11.40 12.86
C TYR A 32 -6.15 -12.80 12.57
N PRO A 33 -5.29 -13.82 12.40
CA PRO A 33 -5.72 -15.16 11.95
C PRO A 33 -6.60 -15.90 12.98
N SER A 34 -6.56 -15.51 14.26
CA SER A 34 -7.46 -16.05 15.30
C SER A 34 -8.89 -15.51 15.20
N GLY A 35 -9.15 -14.51 14.35
CA GLY A 35 -10.42 -13.79 14.27
C GLY A 35 -10.67 -12.80 15.41
N GLN A 36 -9.77 -12.73 16.40
CA GLN A 36 -9.87 -11.75 17.48
C GLN A 36 -9.29 -10.40 17.02
N VAL A 37 -10.13 -9.61 16.36
CA VAL A 37 -9.79 -8.25 15.94
C VAL A 37 -10.07 -7.29 17.10
N PRO A 38 -9.13 -6.41 17.49
CA PRO A 38 -9.39 -5.40 18.52
C PRO A 38 -10.47 -4.42 18.08
N GLU A 39 -11.34 -3.99 19.01
CA GLU A 39 -12.42 -3.04 18.74
C GLU A 39 -11.92 -1.74 18.07
N ALA A 40 -10.70 -1.30 18.40
CA ALA A 40 -10.08 -0.15 17.77
C ALA A 40 -9.83 -0.33 16.26
N VAL A 41 -9.58 -1.56 15.80
CA VAL A 41 -9.41 -1.89 14.38
C VAL A 41 -10.78 -1.95 13.70
N ASP A 42 -11.79 -2.57 14.32
CA ASP A 42 -13.16 -2.60 13.79
C ASP A 42 -13.74 -1.19 13.57
N ARG A 43 -13.50 -0.28 14.54
CA ARG A 43 -13.88 1.13 14.38
C ARG A 43 -13.18 1.80 13.20
N ARG A 44 -11.91 1.47 12.93
CA ARG A 44 -11.15 2.01 11.78
C ARG A 44 -11.58 1.40 10.44
N MET A 45 -12.21 0.23 10.46
CA MET A 45 -12.84 -0.39 9.30
C MET A 45 -14.23 0.18 9.00
N THR A 46 -14.80 0.98 9.92
CA THR A 46 -16.15 1.53 9.80
C THR A 46 -16.10 2.94 9.21
N TRP A 47 -16.43 3.04 7.92
CA TRP A 47 -16.56 4.31 7.21
C TRP A 47 -17.58 4.22 6.08
N SER A 48 -18.20 5.35 5.73
CA SER A 48 -19.22 5.42 4.68
C SER A 48 -18.64 5.25 3.28
N SER A 49 -19.31 4.46 2.45
CA SER A 49 -19.00 4.31 1.03
C SER A 49 -19.55 5.46 0.17
N ASP A 50 -20.41 6.31 0.74
CA ASP A 50 -21.05 7.42 0.02
C ASP A 50 -20.20 8.69 0.02
N ALA A 51 -19.13 8.72 0.82
CA ALA A 51 -18.19 9.84 0.87
C ALA A 51 -17.29 9.86 -0.36
N SER A 52 -16.91 11.05 -0.82
CA SER A 52 -15.89 11.15 -1.87
C SER A 52 -14.54 10.61 -1.36
N PRO A 53 -13.70 10.00 -2.22
CA PRO A 53 -12.40 9.49 -1.79
C PRO A 53 -11.51 10.55 -1.14
N ALA A 54 -11.51 11.77 -1.69
CA ALA A 54 -10.74 12.90 -1.16
C ALA A 54 -11.22 13.32 0.24
N GLU A 55 -12.53 13.34 0.46
CA GLU A 55 -13.09 13.66 1.78
C GLU A 55 -12.77 12.57 2.80
N LEU A 56 -12.92 11.30 2.41
CA LEU A 56 -12.69 10.18 3.32
C LEU A 56 -11.23 10.09 3.75
N LEU A 57 -10.30 10.09 2.79
CA LEU A 57 -8.87 9.91 3.07
C LEU A 57 -8.24 11.07 3.83
N SER A 58 -8.88 12.25 3.82
CA SER A 58 -8.40 13.43 4.55
C SER A 58 -8.85 13.48 6.02
N LYS A 59 -9.66 12.53 6.47
CA LYS A 59 -10.24 12.48 7.82
C LYS A 59 -9.87 11.18 8.55
N PRO A 60 -9.85 11.16 9.89
CA PRO A 60 -9.76 9.92 10.65
C PRO A 60 -10.83 8.91 10.20
N PRO A 61 -10.51 7.61 10.12
CA PRO A 61 -9.31 6.96 10.65
C PRO A 61 -8.08 6.99 9.73
N PHE A 62 -8.18 7.61 8.56
CA PHE A 62 -7.07 7.78 7.64
C PHE A 62 -6.14 8.91 8.10
N GLU A 63 -4.85 8.74 7.84
CA GLU A 63 -3.83 9.73 8.13
C GLU A 63 -2.93 9.97 6.93
N ARG A 64 -2.40 11.19 6.80
CA ARG A 64 -1.37 11.49 5.81
C ARG A 64 -0.05 10.87 6.27
N ALA A 65 0.50 9.96 5.47
CA ALA A 65 1.74 9.25 5.77
C ALA A 65 2.97 9.84 5.06
N GLY A 66 2.78 10.80 4.15
CA GLY A 66 3.85 11.44 3.42
C GLY A 66 3.38 12.02 2.10
N ARG A 67 4.30 12.11 1.14
CA ARG A 67 4.03 12.56 -0.23
C ARG A 67 4.70 11.62 -1.21
N VAL A 68 4.10 11.46 -2.38
CA VAL A 68 4.71 10.70 -3.47
C VAL A 68 5.99 11.42 -3.91
N PRO A 69 7.14 10.75 -3.97
CA PRO A 69 8.41 11.36 -4.37
C PRO A 69 8.29 12.12 -5.70
N GLY A 70 8.86 13.33 -5.76
CA GLY A 70 8.78 14.18 -6.94
C GLY A 70 7.44 14.89 -7.16
N THR A 71 6.46 14.74 -6.25
CA THR A 71 5.15 15.39 -6.38
C THR A 71 4.68 16.02 -5.06
N GLN A 72 3.59 16.80 -5.11
CA GLN A 72 2.88 17.28 -3.91
C GLN A 72 1.73 16.37 -3.48
N THR A 73 1.55 15.23 -4.15
CA THR A 73 0.43 14.32 -3.93
C THR A 73 0.59 13.58 -2.60
N PRO A 74 -0.37 13.66 -1.67
CA PRO A 74 -0.27 13.00 -0.38
C PRO A 74 -0.39 11.47 -0.50
N ILE A 75 0.39 10.77 0.33
CA ILE A 75 0.20 9.34 0.61
C ILE A 75 -0.67 9.23 1.85
N TYR A 76 -1.66 8.35 1.82
CA TYR A 76 -2.55 8.09 2.93
C TYR A 76 -2.23 6.75 3.57
N ALA A 77 -2.61 6.58 4.83
CA ALA A 77 -2.48 5.32 5.54
C ALA A 77 -3.66 5.08 6.47
N LEU A 78 -3.95 3.81 6.68
CA LEU A 78 -4.89 3.31 7.67
C LEU A 78 -4.14 2.40 8.64
N ARG A 79 -4.10 2.77 9.92
CA ARG A 79 -3.40 2.00 10.95
C ARG A 79 -4.25 0.81 11.42
N LEU A 80 -3.94 -0.36 10.87
CA LEU A 80 -4.64 -1.61 11.19
C LEU A 80 -3.85 -2.47 12.18
N GLY A 81 -2.52 -2.35 12.24
CA GLY A 81 -1.68 -3.19 13.09
C GLY A 81 -1.70 -4.66 12.70
N ASN A 82 -1.28 -5.52 13.62
CA ASN A 82 -1.49 -6.97 13.60
C ASN A 82 -1.56 -7.48 15.04
N ALA A 83 -1.76 -8.79 15.23
CA ALA A 83 -1.89 -9.42 16.54
C ALA A 83 -0.71 -9.17 17.51
N ARG A 84 0.50 -8.93 16.97
CA ARG A 84 1.75 -8.75 17.72
C ARG A 84 2.32 -7.33 17.63
N TYR A 85 1.88 -6.52 16.66
CA TYR A 85 2.41 -5.19 16.42
C TYR A 85 1.33 -4.18 15.99
N PRO A 86 0.95 -3.20 16.84
CA PRO A 86 -0.20 -2.32 16.60
C PRO A 86 0.07 -1.16 15.63
N HIS A 87 1.29 -1.00 15.12
CA HIS A 87 1.68 0.19 14.35
C HIS A 87 1.85 -0.03 12.84
N MET A 88 1.69 -1.27 12.38
CA MET A 88 1.60 -1.57 10.96
C MET A 88 0.41 -0.87 10.29
N LYS A 89 0.58 -0.48 9.03
CA LYS A 89 -0.41 0.29 8.28
C LYS A 89 -0.64 -0.25 6.88
N LEU A 90 -1.87 -0.15 6.42
CA LEU A 90 -2.21 -0.20 5.00
C LEU A 90 -1.93 1.19 4.43
N GLN A 91 -1.06 1.27 3.42
CA GLN A 91 -0.70 2.51 2.75
C GLN A 91 -1.41 2.60 1.39
N ILE A 92 -1.95 3.78 1.09
CA ILE A 92 -2.71 4.11 -0.11
C ILE A 92 -2.00 5.26 -0.79
N GLN A 93 -1.34 4.95 -1.89
CA GLN A 93 -0.62 5.92 -2.69
C GLN A 93 -1.40 6.19 -3.97
N PRO A 94 -1.79 7.43 -4.28
CA PRO A 94 -2.34 7.74 -5.59
C PRO A 94 -1.33 7.38 -6.69
N TRP A 95 -1.79 6.70 -7.75
CA TRP A 95 -0.93 6.17 -8.81
C TRP A 95 -1.65 6.23 -10.17
N PRO A 96 -0.95 6.52 -11.28
CA PRO A 96 -1.57 6.62 -12.61
C PRO A 96 -1.85 5.23 -13.21
N ASN A 97 -2.81 4.49 -12.66
CA ASN A 97 -3.32 3.22 -13.20
C ASN A 97 -4.86 3.21 -13.24
N ALA A 98 -5.46 2.14 -13.77
CA ALA A 98 -6.92 2.02 -13.89
C ALA A 98 -7.70 2.08 -12.57
N SER A 99 -7.02 1.83 -11.44
CA SER A 99 -7.58 1.89 -10.08
C SER A 99 -7.34 3.22 -9.38
N GLY A 100 -6.52 4.12 -9.96
CA GLY A 100 -6.14 5.42 -9.40
C GLY A 100 -5.23 5.35 -8.18
N LEU A 101 -4.75 4.17 -7.80
CA LEU A 101 -4.02 3.93 -6.55
C LEU A 101 -3.08 2.74 -6.63
N MET A 102 -2.10 2.74 -5.73
CA MET A 102 -1.21 1.64 -5.42
C MET A 102 -1.27 1.35 -3.91
N LEU A 103 -1.43 0.08 -3.58
CA LEU A 103 -1.48 -0.43 -2.22
C LEU A 103 -0.11 -0.95 -1.80
N SER A 104 0.24 -0.72 -0.53
CA SER A 104 1.38 -1.37 0.10
C SER A 104 1.16 -1.52 1.60
N VAL A 105 1.86 -2.48 2.21
CA VAL A 105 1.93 -2.60 3.67
C VAL A 105 3.16 -1.85 4.16
N ASN A 106 2.97 -0.97 5.14
CA ASN A 106 4.04 -0.27 5.83
C ASN A 106 4.25 -0.91 7.20
N THR A 107 5.40 -1.57 7.39
CA THR A 107 5.74 -2.27 8.63
C THR A 107 5.95 -1.33 9.80
N HIS A 108 6.42 -0.10 9.54
CA HIS A 108 6.67 0.97 10.52
C HIS A 108 7.50 0.56 11.75
N ASP A 109 8.28 -0.50 11.63
CA ASP A 109 9.12 -1.12 12.66
C ASP A 109 10.62 -0.79 12.47
N GLN A 110 10.92 0.15 11.58
CA GLN A 110 12.25 0.74 11.44
C GLN A 110 12.42 1.87 12.44
N VAL A 111 13.00 1.56 13.60
CA VAL A 111 13.41 2.58 14.56
C VAL A 111 14.87 2.95 14.28
N ALA A 112 15.07 4.05 13.57
CA ALA A 112 16.40 4.61 13.37
C ALA A 112 16.97 5.10 14.72
N GLY A 113 18.12 4.57 15.13
CA GLY A 113 18.87 5.08 16.28
C GLY A 113 18.57 4.46 17.64
N MET A 114 17.82 3.34 17.72
CA MET A 114 17.88 2.54 18.95
C MET A 114 19.21 1.80 18.99
N ASP A 115 20.05 2.19 19.95
CA ASP A 115 21.23 1.46 20.34
C ASP A 115 20.77 0.13 20.97
N LEU A 116 20.52 -0.88 20.13
CA LEU A 116 20.08 -2.24 20.49
C LEU A 116 21.18 -3.02 21.24
N LEU A 117 22.02 -2.32 21.99
CA LEU A 117 23.10 -2.88 22.76
C LEU A 117 22.52 -3.61 23.98
N ALA A 118 22.59 -4.93 23.87
CA ALA A 118 22.79 -5.91 24.94
C ALA A 118 21.60 -6.74 25.47
N SER A 119 20.33 -6.52 25.11
CA SER A 119 19.27 -7.48 25.52
C SER A 119 18.08 -7.68 24.57
N ASP A 120 17.53 -6.61 23.98
CA ASP A 120 16.27 -6.71 23.19
C ASP A 120 16.47 -6.91 21.68
N GLY A 121 17.72 -6.98 21.21
CA GLY A 121 18.07 -7.14 19.80
C GLY A 121 17.43 -8.35 19.10
N PRO A 122 17.46 -9.56 19.70
CA PRO A 122 16.85 -10.75 19.09
C PRO A 122 15.33 -10.67 18.96
N ALA A 123 14.63 -10.22 20.00
CA ALA A 123 13.18 -10.09 20.00
C ALA A 123 12.70 -9.04 18.98
N PHE A 124 13.44 -7.93 18.86
CA PHE A 124 13.15 -6.89 17.87
C PHE A 124 13.40 -7.37 16.43
N LYS A 125 14.50 -8.10 16.18
CA LYS A 125 14.75 -8.71 14.87
C LYS A 125 13.68 -9.73 14.50
N GLN A 126 13.24 -10.54 15.46
CA GLN A 126 12.15 -11.47 15.26
C GLN A 126 10.85 -10.74 14.88
N LEU A 127 10.50 -9.66 15.59
CA LEU A 127 9.35 -8.82 15.27
C LEU A 127 9.43 -8.26 13.84
N GLN A 128 10.59 -7.73 13.43
CA GLN A 128 10.79 -7.23 12.07
C GLN A 128 10.62 -8.32 11.01
N SER A 129 11.18 -9.51 11.26
CA SER A 129 11.03 -10.66 10.36
C SER A 129 9.58 -11.10 10.23
N GLU A 130 8.83 -11.11 11.34
CA GLU A 130 7.42 -11.49 11.35
C GLU A 130 6.54 -10.44 10.65
N ASN A 131 6.78 -9.16 10.87
CA ASN A 131 6.09 -8.07 10.19
C ASN A 131 6.39 -8.06 8.68
N GLN A 132 7.64 -8.32 8.29
CA GLN A 132 8.05 -8.43 6.90
C GLN A 132 7.37 -9.62 6.20
N HIS A 133 7.36 -10.79 6.85
CA HIS A 133 6.64 -11.95 6.34
C HIS A 133 5.15 -11.67 6.18
N LEU A 134 4.52 -11.04 7.17
CA LEU A 134 3.10 -10.67 7.11
C LEU A 134 2.81 -9.68 5.98
N LYS A 135 3.68 -8.68 5.77
CA LYS A 135 3.62 -7.76 4.63
C LYS A 135 3.59 -8.54 3.31
N GLU A 136 4.51 -9.47 3.13
CA GLU A 136 4.61 -10.27 1.90
C GLU A 136 3.36 -11.11 1.67
N VAL A 137 2.85 -11.78 2.70
CA VAL A 137 1.62 -12.59 2.62
C VAL A 137 0.41 -11.73 2.25
N ILE A 138 0.26 -10.55 2.84
CA ILE A 138 -0.85 -9.63 2.53
C ILE A 138 -0.73 -9.11 1.09
N GLU A 139 0.46 -8.68 0.66
CA GLU A 139 0.67 -8.14 -0.69
C GLU A 139 0.48 -9.22 -1.77
N GLN A 140 0.89 -10.46 -1.51
CA GLN A 140 0.60 -11.61 -2.38
C GLN A 140 -0.90 -11.91 -2.43
N ALA A 141 -1.62 -11.83 -1.31
CA ALA A 141 -3.06 -12.03 -1.30
C ALA A 141 -3.82 -10.93 -2.06
N TRP A 142 -3.34 -9.68 -2.00
CA TRP A 142 -3.84 -8.59 -2.82
C TRP A 142 -3.59 -8.83 -4.31
N GLU A 143 -2.39 -9.27 -4.67
CA GLU A 143 -2.06 -9.62 -6.06
C GLU A 143 -2.95 -10.75 -6.59
N ALA A 144 -3.13 -11.82 -5.81
CA ALA A 144 -4.03 -12.92 -6.18
C ALA A 144 -5.50 -12.49 -6.33
N ALA A 145 -5.90 -11.41 -5.66
CA ALA A 145 -7.22 -10.79 -5.78
C ALA A 145 -7.29 -9.71 -6.88
N GLY A 146 -6.21 -9.49 -7.64
CA GLY A 146 -6.13 -8.49 -8.71
C GLY A 146 -6.08 -7.04 -8.22
N LEU A 147 -5.64 -6.82 -6.97
CA LEU A 147 -5.54 -5.48 -6.39
C LEU A 147 -4.20 -4.81 -6.73
N PRO A 148 -4.20 -3.49 -6.98
CA PRO A 148 -3.04 -2.78 -7.52
C PRO A 148 -1.90 -2.68 -6.49
N THR A 149 -0.94 -3.59 -6.56
CA THR A 149 0.29 -3.58 -5.75
C THR A 149 1.49 -3.13 -6.59
N PHE A 150 2.59 -2.78 -5.93
CA PHE A 150 3.84 -2.45 -6.62
C PHE A 150 4.39 -3.63 -7.43
N LEU A 151 4.27 -4.86 -6.94
CA LEU A 151 4.70 -6.05 -7.67
C LEU A 151 3.89 -6.28 -8.95
N GLN A 152 2.58 -6.10 -8.90
CA GLN A 152 1.73 -6.15 -10.09
C GLN A 152 2.17 -5.09 -11.12
N TYR A 153 2.40 -3.85 -10.68
CA TYR A 153 2.88 -2.80 -11.55
C TYR A 153 4.24 -3.12 -12.20
N LEU A 154 5.19 -3.68 -11.44
CA LEU A 154 6.48 -4.09 -11.99
C LEU A 154 6.33 -5.17 -13.07
N ARG A 155 5.42 -6.14 -12.88
CA ARG A 155 5.15 -7.18 -13.88
C ARG A 155 4.59 -6.56 -15.16
N GLU A 156 3.54 -5.75 -15.05
CA GLU A 156 2.91 -5.07 -16.18
C GLU A 156 3.92 -4.20 -16.95
N TYR A 157 4.82 -3.49 -16.24
CA TYR A 157 5.87 -2.67 -16.84
C TYR A 157 6.94 -3.50 -17.58
N ILE A 158 7.34 -4.65 -17.05
CA ILE A 158 8.30 -5.55 -17.71
C ILE A 158 7.68 -6.15 -18.98
N GLU A 159 6.42 -6.56 -18.93
CA GLU A 159 5.67 -7.10 -20.07
C GLU A 159 5.52 -6.04 -21.17
N SER A 160 5.10 -4.82 -20.84
CA SER A 160 4.95 -3.75 -21.83
C SER A 160 6.27 -3.37 -22.51
N ARG A 161 7.39 -3.42 -21.78
CA ARG A 161 8.74 -3.15 -22.31
C ARG A 161 9.24 -4.28 -23.21
N THR A 162 8.82 -5.50 -22.96
CA THR A 162 9.16 -6.67 -23.79
C THR A 162 8.40 -6.60 -25.11
N ASP A 163 7.11 -6.24 -25.06
CA ASP A 163 6.28 -6.07 -26.27
C ASP A 163 6.79 -4.92 -27.15
N GLU A 164 7.15 -3.77 -26.55
CA GLU A 164 7.70 -2.62 -27.29
C GLU A 164 9.05 -2.91 -27.95
N SER A 165 9.84 -3.86 -27.41
CA SER A 165 11.10 -4.31 -28.00
C SER A 165 10.92 -5.33 -29.13
N THR A 166 9.72 -5.87 -29.34
CA THR A 166 9.42 -6.87 -30.39
C THR A 166 8.64 -6.32 -31.58
N ALA A 167 8.27 -5.04 -31.56
CA ALA A 167 7.66 -4.38 -32.72
C ALA A 167 8.69 -4.26 -33.86
N PRO A 168 8.44 -4.82 -35.06
CA PRO A 168 9.33 -4.66 -36.20
C PRO A 168 9.38 -3.18 -36.62
N PRO A 169 10.52 -2.65 -37.07
CA PRO A 169 10.56 -1.32 -37.65
C PRO A 169 9.65 -1.31 -38.88
N ASP A 170 8.67 -0.40 -38.86
CA ASP A 170 7.79 -0.12 -39.98
C ASP A 170 8.64 0.03 -41.26
N ALA A 171 8.29 -0.78 -42.26
CA ALA A 171 8.84 -0.68 -43.61
C ALA A 171 8.39 0.66 -44.22
N ALA A 172 9.20 1.69 -44.03
CA ALA A 172 9.07 2.94 -44.77
C ALA A 172 9.39 2.67 -46.25
N SER A 173 8.34 2.83 -47.07
CA SER A 173 8.34 2.76 -48.53
C SER A 173 9.13 3.90 -49.17
#